data_AF-A0AA37M952-F1
#
_entry.id   AF-A0AA37M952-F1
#
_cell.length_a   1.000
_cell.length_b   1.000
_cell.length_c   1.000
_cell.angle_alpha   90.00
_cell.angle_beta   90.00
_cell.angle_gamma   90.00
#
_symmetry.space_group_name_H-M   'P 1'
#
loop_
_entity.id
_entity.type
_entity.pdbx_description
1 polymer ?
#
loop_
_entity_poly.entity_id
_entity_poly.type
_entity_poly.pdbx_seq_one_letter_code
_entity_poly.pdbx_strand_id
1 'polypeptide(L)'
;MDAPPLSFLLMRKLLSRLGLRFEDPVDERAFVTRFTLDDLPRTQAAMILGACVYCAFAVWDWILDPAHWTETLFLRLAVALAVLLPATAALRWPAARRWAEQIYLSYCVVPGCVLSLIYLRLGPGFDHAAAGMIVVILFVSTLLPLRLSSLAAFCGLTWLCFAVCESFAVHERAGMRFVNNFEIGMAYAL
;
A
#
# COMPACT_ATOMS: atom_id res chain seq x y z
N MET A 1 30.21 11.41 15.24
CA MET A 1 29.87 11.54 13.80
C MET A 1 30.30 10.24 13.17
N ASP A 2 29.43 9.23 13.21
CA ASP A 2 29.75 7.89 12.73
C ASP A 2 29.61 7.87 11.21
N ALA A 3 30.70 7.51 10.53
CA ALA A 3 30.69 7.35 9.09
C ALA A 3 29.64 6.28 8.70
N PRO A 4 28.80 6.54 7.68
CA PRO A 4 27.79 5.57 7.27
C PRO A 4 28.49 4.27 6.80
N PRO A 5 27.94 3.10 7.13
CA PRO A 5 28.55 1.83 6.81
C PRO A 5 28.75 1.67 5.30
N LEU A 6 29.86 1.04 4.91
CA LEU A 6 30.31 0.88 3.52
C LEU A 6 29.23 0.25 2.60
N SER A 7 28.37 -0.60 3.16
CA SER A 7 27.21 -1.19 2.49
C SER A 7 26.16 -0.16 2.04
N PHE A 8 25.94 0.88 2.86
CA PHE A 8 25.00 1.96 2.56
C PHE A 8 25.49 2.82 1.40
N LEU A 9 26.81 3.09 1.34
CA LEU A 9 27.43 3.85 0.25
C LEU A 9 27.41 3.08 -1.07
N LEU A 10 27.68 1.78 -1.05
CA LEU A 10 27.61 0.90 -2.22
C LEU A 10 26.19 0.80 -2.78
N MET A 11 25.20 0.58 -1.90
CA MET A 11 23.78 0.54 -2.29
C MET A 11 23.31 1.86 -2.87
N ARG A 12 23.75 2.98 -2.31
CA ARG A 12 23.43 4.32 -2.82
C ARG A 12 24.02 4.58 -4.21
N LYS A 13 25.24 4.09 -4.47
CA LYS A 13 25.93 4.20 -5.77
C LYS A 13 25.32 3.28 -6.85
N LEU A 14 24.80 2.12 -6.44
CA LEU A 14 24.02 1.23 -7.30
C LEU A 14 22.69 1.87 -7.69
N LEU A 15 21.98 2.45 -6.71
CA LEU A 15 20.73 3.16 -6.95
C LEU A 15 20.91 4.39 -7.85
N SER A 16 22.05 5.10 -7.75
CA SER A 16 22.33 6.22 -8.65
C SER A 16 22.68 5.78 -10.07
N ARG A 17 23.48 4.72 -10.23
CA ARG A 17 23.81 4.17 -11.56
C ARG A 17 22.60 3.57 -12.29
N LEU A 18 21.62 3.03 -11.55
CA LEU A 18 20.38 2.52 -12.12
C LEU A 18 19.39 3.64 -12.49
N GLY A 19 19.74 4.91 -12.28
CA GLY A 19 18.84 6.06 -12.50
C GLY A 19 17.67 6.13 -11.51
N LEU A 20 17.67 5.27 -10.48
CA LEU A 20 16.64 5.18 -9.46
C LEU A 20 16.80 6.24 -8.35
N ARG A 21 17.94 6.94 -8.35
CA ARG A 21 18.29 7.95 -7.35
C ARG A 21 19.20 9.04 -7.93
N PHE A 22 18.96 10.31 -7.60
CA PHE A 22 19.87 11.40 -7.99
C PHE A 22 21.17 11.35 -7.17
N GLU A 23 22.30 11.77 -7.76
CA GLU A 23 23.59 11.81 -7.06
C GLU A 23 23.59 12.84 -5.92
N ASP A 24 22.89 13.97 -6.10
CA ASP A 24 22.73 15.00 -5.08
C ASP A 24 21.44 14.79 -4.25
N PRO A 25 21.54 14.62 -2.91
CA PRO A 25 20.37 14.53 -2.02
C PRO A 25 19.52 15.82 -1.93
N VAL A 26 20.00 16.96 -2.42
CA VAL A 26 19.25 18.22 -2.49
C VAL A 26 18.35 18.22 -3.72
N ASP A 27 18.89 17.87 -4.88
CA ASP A 27 18.12 17.74 -6.13
C ASP A 27 17.09 16.61 -6.03
N GLU A 28 17.42 15.52 -5.35
CA GLU A 28 16.48 14.43 -5.08
C GLU A 28 15.28 14.94 -4.26
N ARG A 29 15.52 15.74 -3.22
CA ARG A 29 14.46 16.30 -2.38
C ARG A 29 13.62 17.34 -3.13
N ALA A 30 14.24 18.15 -3.98
CA ALA A 30 13.54 19.13 -4.81
C ALA A 30 12.64 18.44 -5.84
N PHE A 31 13.14 17.40 -6.52
CA PHE A 31 12.35 16.58 -7.45
C PHE A 31 11.20 15.88 -6.75
N VAL A 32 11.45 15.23 -5.61
CA VAL A 32 10.40 14.55 -4.82
C VAL A 32 9.31 15.54 -4.43
N THR A 33 9.70 16.69 -3.91
CA THR A 33 8.76 17.76 -3.49
C THR A 33 7.92 18.23 -4.67
N ARG A 34 8.51 18.40 -5.85
CA ARG A 34 7.78 18.84 -7.05
C ARG A 34 6.86 17.76 -7.62
N PHE A 35 7.36 16.52 -7.76
CA PHE A 35 6.60 15.38 -8.26
C PHE A 35 5.44 14.98 -7.34
N THR A 36 5.59 15.12 -6.02
CA THR A 36 4.53 14.81 -5.04
C THR A 36 3.55 15.96 -4.82
N LEU A 37 3.93 17.21 -5.06
CA LEU A 37 3.11 18.38 -4.73
C LEU A 37 2.58 19.17 -5.93
N ASP A 38 3.00 18.87 -7.18
CA ASP A 38 2.58 19.60 -8.38
C ASP A 38 1.04 19.64 -8.51
N ASP A 39 0.37 18.52 -8.23
CA ASP A 39 -1.10 18.39 -8.27
C ASP A 39 -1.68 17.90 -6.91
N LEU A 40 -1.32 18.61 -5.84
CA LEU A 40 -1.80 18.30 -4.48
C LEU A 40 -3.33 18.15 -4.35
N PRO A 41 -4.20 19.03 -4.89
CA PRO A 41 -5.65 18.87 -4.73
C PRO A 41 -6.20 17.63 -5.46
N ARG A 42 -5.63 17.28 -6.63
CA ARG A 42 -6.00 16.07 -7.36
C ARG A 42 -5.57 14.82 -6.60
N THR A 43 -4.37 14.84 -6.02
CA THR A 43 -3.85 13.74 -5.21
C THR A 43 -4.67 13.54 -3.94
N GLN A 44 -5.09 14.62 -3.27
CA GLN A 44 -5.98 14.53 -2.11
C GLN A 44 -7.37 14.00 -2.50
N ALA A 45 -7.92 14.42 -3.64
CA ALA A 45 -9.18 13.86 -4.14
C ALA A 45 -9.06 12.36 -4.42
N ALA A 46 -7.95 11.93 -5.02
CA ALA A 46 -7.65 10.51 -5.24
C ALA A 46 -7.51 9.74 -3.93
N MET A 47 -6.86 10.30 -2.91
CA MET A 47 -6.78 9.68 -1.58
C MET A 47 -8.17 9.56 -0.94
N ILE A 48 -8.98 10.62 -0.94
CA ILE A 48 -10.35 10.54 -0.39
C ILE A 48 -11.15 9.47 -1.14
N LEU A 49 -11.07 9.45 -2.47
CA LEU A 49 -11.72 8.41 -3.28
C LEU A 49 -11.23 7.02 -2.89
N GLY A 50 -9.94 6.84 -2.64
CA GLY A 50 -9.35 5.57 -2.20
C GLY A 50 -9.88 5.12 -0.84
N ALA A 51 -10.03 6.05 0.11
CA ALA A 51 -10.64 5.76 1.40
C ALA A 51 -12.11 5.34 1.24
N CYS A 52 -12.87 6.03 0.39
CA CYS A 52 -14.25 5.68 0.08
C CYS A 52 -14.36 4.29 -0.58
N VAL A 53 -13.52 4.00 -1.57
CA VAL A 53 -13.47 2.70 -2.26
C VAL A 53 -13.10 1.60 -1.26
N TYR A 54 -12.08 1.82 -0.43
CA TYR A 54 -11.64 0.87 0.60
C TYR A 54 -12.77 0.51 1.58
N CYS A 55 -13.59 1.48 1.97
CA CYS A 55 -14.78 1.25 2.78
C CYS A 55 -15.92 0.58 1.99
N ALA A 56 -16.13 0.97 0.72
CA ALA A 56 -17.17 0.38 -0.13
C ALA A 56 -16.95 -1.12 -0.37
N PHE A 57 -15.70 -1.60 -0.33
CA PHE A 57 -15.38 -3.02 -0.35
C PHE A 57 -15.97 -3.83 0.81
N ALA A 58 -16.46 -3.19 1.88
CA ALA A 58 -17.25 -3.89 2.90
C ALA A 58 -18.55 -4.49 2.36
N VAL A 59 -19.09 -3.95 1.25
CA VAL A 59 -20.24 -4.55 0.55
C VAL A 59 -19.86 -5.93 -0.01
N TRP A 60 -18.63 -6.07 -0.50
CA TRP A 60 -18.11 -7.36 -0.97
C TRP A 60 -17.94 -8.34 0.19
N ASP A 61 -17.42 -7.87 1.33
CA ASP A 61 -17.30 -8.67 2.55
C ASP A 61 -18.69 -9.15 3.04
N TRP A 62 -19.72 -8.31 2.94
CA TRP A 62 -21.11 -8.67 3.27
C TRP A 62 -21.69 -9.75 2.35
N ILE A 63 -21.35 -9.72 1.05
CA ILE A 63 -21.77 -10.74 0.09
C ILE A 63 -21.05 -12.08 0.35
N LEU A 64 -19.78 -12.04 0.73
CA LEU A 64 -18.95 -13.23 0.99
C LEU A 64 -19.27 -13.90 2.34
N ASP A 65 -19.34 -13.10 3.41
CA ASP A 65 -19.57 -13.59 4.78
C ASP A 65 -20.49 -12.62 5.54
N PRO A 66 -21.81 -12.80 5.42
CA PRO A 66 -22.78 -11.97 6.13
C PRO A 66 -22.71 -12.08 7.65
N ALA A 67 -21.96 -13.04 8.22
CA ALA A 67 -21.84 -13.19 9.66
C ALA A 67 -20.76 -12.27 10.25
N HIS A 68 -19.65 -12.06 9.53
CA HIS A 68 -18.48 -11.31 10.03
C HIS A 68 -18.26 -9.94 9.36
N TRP A 69 -19.08 -9.55 8.39
CA TRP A 69 -18.93 -8.28 7.65
C TRP A 69 -18.93 -7.01 8.53
N THR A 70 -19.58 -7.03 9.69
CA THR A 70 -19.58 -5.89 10.62
C THR A 70 -18.22 -5.71 11.28
N GLU A 71 -17.53 -6.80 11.60
CA GLU A 71 -16.15 -6.77 12.11
C GLU A 71 -15.19 -6.24 11.05
N THR A 72 -15.32 -6.69 9.80
CA THR A 72 -14.46 -6.23 8.70
C THR A 72 -14.75 -4.79 8.33
N LEU A 73 -16.02 -4.36 8.33
CA LEU A 73 -16.41 -2.96 8.16
C LEU A 73 -15.81 -2.08 9.28
N PHE A 74 -15.87 -2.53 10.53
CA PHE A 74 -15.30 -1.80 11.64
C PHE A 74 -13.78 -1.62 11.46
N LEU A 75 -13.06 -2.68 11.07
CA LEU A 75 -11.63 -2.60 10.76
C LEU A 75 -11.35 -1.61 9.62
N ARG A 76 -12.14 -1.66 8.54
CA ARG A 76 -12.00 -0.73 7.40
C ARG A 76 -12.22 0.72 7.82
N LEU A 77 -13.28 0.99 8.57
CA LEU A 77 -13.59 2.33 9.08
C LEU A 77 -12.52 2.82 10.05
N ALA A 78 -12.02 1.95 10.93
CA ALA A 78 -10.95 2.28 11.86
C ALA A 78 -9.68 2.71 11.09
N VAL A 79 -9.28 1.98 10.06
CA VAL A 79 -8.13 2.36 9.21
C VAL A 79 -8.41 3.65 8.44
N ALA A 80 -9.61 3.80 7.88
CA ALA A 80 -9.98 5.00 7.14
C ALA A 80 -9.90 6.25 8.02
N LEU A 81 -10.44 6.18 9.24
CA LEU A 81 -10.47 7.30 10.18
C LEU A 81 -9.12 7.55 10.87
N ALA A 82 -8.37 6.51 11.22
CA ALA A 82 -7.13 6.63 11.98
C ALA A 82 -5.90 6.85 11.09
N VAL A 83 -5.94 6.43 9.82
CA VAL A 83 -4.78 6.45 8.92
C VAL A 83 -5.07 7.19 7.62
N LEU A 84 -6.09 6.79 6.86
CA LEU A 84 -6.29 7.34 5.51
C LEU A 84 -6.67 8.82 5.53
N LEU A 85 -7.66 9.22 6.34
CA LEU A 85 -8.07 10.62 6.45
C LEU A 85 -7.00 11.49 7.12
N PRO A 86 -6.35 11.09 8.24
CA PRO A 86 -5.26 11.86 8.83
C PRO A 86 -4.07 12.02 7.89
N ALA A 87 -3.69 10.98 7.14
CA ALA A 87 -2.63 11.06 6.13
C ALA A 87 -3.00 12.06 5.01
N THR A 88 -4.24 12.02 4.53
CA THR A 88 -4.74 12.97 3.52
C THR A 88 -4.74 14.41 4.05
N ALA A 89 -5.20 14.60 5.30
CA ALA A 89 -5.24 15.90 5.96
C ALA A 89 -3.83 16.43 6.26
N ALA A 90 -2.89 15.56 6.63
CA ALA A 90 -1.50 15.91 6.91
C ALA A 90 -0.86 16.67 5.74
N LEU A 91 -1.15 16.28 4.50
CA LEU A 91 -0.63 16.94 3.30
C LEU A 91 -1.08 18.41 3.12
N ARG A 92 -2.16 18.83 3.81
CA ARG A 92 -2.58 20.24 3.84
C ARG A 92 -1.54 21.11 4.56
N TRP A 93 -0.81 20.56 5.53
CA TRP A 93 0.19 21.30 6.29
C TRP A 93 1.54 21.37 5.59
N PRO A 94 2.11 22.57 5.35
CA PRO A 94 3.40 22.74 4.69
C PRO A 94 4.55 21.97 5.38
N ALA A 95 4.54 21.91 6.71
CA ALA A 95 5.56 21.22 7.51
C ALA A 95 5.52 19.69 7.39
N ALA A 96 4.37 19.12 7.01
CA ALA A 96 4.19 17.69 6.79
C ALA A 96 4.49 17.28 5.34
N ARG A 97 4.46 18.21 4.39
CA ARG A 97 4.79 17.94 2.97
C ARG A 97 6.22 17.44 2.76
N ARG A 98 7.16 17.78 3.65
CA ARG A 98 8.52 17.20 3.62
C ARG A 98 8.54 15.68 3.84
N TRP A 99 7.45 15.12 4.38
CA TRP A 99 7.24 13.70 4.62
C TRP A 99 6.21 13.10 3.65
N ALA A 100 5.86 13.79 2.55
CA ALA A 100 4.81 13.37 1.63
C ALA A 100 4.99 11.92 1.13
N GLU A 101 6.22 11.53 0.80
CA GLU A 101 6.52 10.15 0.37
C GLU A 101 6.21 9.11 1.46
N GLN A 102 6.54 9.39 2.71
CA GLN A 102 6.21 8.50 3.84
C GLN A 102 4.70 8.48 4.10
N ILE A 103 4.03 9.63 3.95
CA ILE A 103 2.58 9.72 4.06
C ILE A 103 1.92 8.84 3.00
N TYR A 104 2.33 8.93 1.72
CA TYR A 104 1.81 8.06 0.67
C TYR A 104 2.13 6.59 0.90
N LEU A 105 3.35 6.26 1.32
CA LEU A 105 3.73 4.87 1.60
C LEU A 105 2.87 4.28 2.72
N SER A 106 2.71 5.00 3.85
CA SER A 106 1.87 4.56 4.97
C SER A 106 0.40 4.45 4.56
N TYR A 107 -0.08 5.39 3.74
CA TYR A 107 -1.43 5.38 3.17
C TYR A 107 -1.70 4.12 2.34
N CYS A 108 -0.68 3.54 1.70
CA CYS A 108 -0.83 2.33 0.88
C CYS A 108 -0.57 1.04 1.67
N VAL A 109 0.51 1.01 2.45
CA VAL A 109 0.95 -0.20 3.17
C VAL A 109 -0.06 -0.59 4.25
N VAL A 110 -0.53 0.36 5.04
CA VAL A 110 -1.43 0.04 6.17
C VAL A 110 -2.73 -0.61 5.72
N PRO A 111 -3.52 -0.05 4.77
CA PRO A 111 -4.74 -0.73 4.33
C PRO A 111 -4.45 -2.05 3.62
N GLY A 112 -3.33 -2.19 2.89
CA GLY A 112 -2.94 -3.46 2.27
C GLY A 112 -2.62 -4.57 3.29
N CYS A 113 -1.91 -4.22 4.37
CA CYS A 113 -1.65 -5.14 5.48
C CYS A 113 -2.94 -5.50 6.24
N VAL A 114 -3.78 -4.51 6.54
CA VAL A 114 -5.07 -4.75 7.23
C VAL A 114 -6.01 -5.57 6.36
N LEU A 115 -5.97 -5.42 5.04
CA LEU A 115 -6.74 -6.26 4.12
C LEU A 115 -6.38 -7.75 4.27
N SER A 116 -5.10 -8.07 4.46
CA SER A 116 -4.65 -9.45 4.74
C SER A 116 -5.20 -9.98 6.08
N LEU A 117 -5.32 -9.12 7.10
CA LEU A 117 -5.94 -9.46 8.38
C LEU A 117 -7.46 -9.64 8.25
N ILE A 118 -8.11 -8.84 7.40
CA ILE A 118 -9.54 -8.97 7.09
C ILE A 118 -9.81 -10.34 6.44
N TYR A 119 -8.97 -10.77 5.51
CA TYR A 119 -9.11 -12.10 4.88
C TYR A 119 -8.94 -13.27 5.85
N LEU A 120 -8.18 -13.10 6.95
CA LEU A 120 -8.10 -14.11 8.01
C LEU A 120 -9.41 -14.25 8.80
N ARG A 121 -10.25 -13.22 8.82
CA ARG A 121 -11.52 -13.22 9.57
C ARG A 121 -12.71 -13.67 8.73
N LEU A 122 -12.60 -13.59 7.40
CA LEU A 122 -13.62 -14.03 6.46
C LEU A 122 -13.54 -15.54 6.26
N GLY A 123 -14.65 -16.27 6.44
CA GLY A 123 -14.71 -17.73 6.28
C GLY A 123 -14.14 -18.27 4.96
N PRO A 124 -14.42 -17.62 3.80
CA PRO A 124 -13.77 -17.90 2.51
C PRO A 124 -12.82 -16.77 2.05
N GLY A 125 -12.27 -15.98 2.97
CA GLY A 125 -11.56 -14.74 2.66
C GLY A 125 -10.38 -14.92 1.70
N PHE A 126 -9.56 -15.94 1.94
CA PHE A 126 -8.39 -16.23 1.12
C PHE A 126 -8.73 -16.86 -0.25
N ASP A 127 -9.91 -17.45 -0.43
CA ASP A 127 -10.28 -18.01 -1.73
C ASP A 127 -10.65 -16.93 -2.76
N HIS A 128 -10.93 -15.71 -2.29
CA HIS A 128 -11.23 -14.53 -3.14
C HIS A 128 -10.30 -13.34 -2.87
N ALA A 129 -9.21 -13.56 -2.12
CA ALA A 129 -8.36 -12.48 -1.66
C ALA A 129 -7.56 -11.80 -2.79
N ALA A 130 -7.16 -12.55 -3.82
CA ALA A 130 -6.37 -12.01 -4.92
C ALA A 130 -7.10 -10.86 -5.63
N ALA A 131 -8.41 -11.00 -5.90
CA ALA A 131 -9.19 -9.96 -6.57
C ALA A 131 -9.17 -8.62 -5.80
N GLY A 132 -9.33 -8.65 -4.47
CA GLY A 132 -9.30 -7.43 -3.66
C GLY A 132 -7.89 -6.83 -3.55
N MET A 133 -6.85 -7.66 -3.43
CA MET A 133 -5.46 -7.19 -3.45
C MET A 133 -5.11 -6.52 -4.79
N ILE A 134 -5.50 -7.12 -5.92
CA ILE A 134 -5.25 -6.57 -7.27
C ILE A 134 -5.91 -5.21 -7.43
N VAL A 135 -7.17 -5.04 -7.01
CA VAL A 135 -7.85 -3.74 -7.11
C VAL A 135 -7.16 -2.68 -6.27
N VAL A 136 -6.68 -3.02 -5.07
CA VAL A 136 -5.90 -2.09 -4.24
C VAL A 136 -4.57 -1.74 -4.91
N ILE A 137 -3.85 -2.72 -5.47
CA ILE A 137 -2.58 -2.51 -6.15
C ILE A 137 -2.76 -1.59 -7.37
N LEU A 138 -3.75 -1.87 -8.22
CA LEU A 138 -4.07 -1.04 -9.39
C LEU A 138 -4.49 0.36 -9.00
N PHE A 139 -5.29 0.50 -7.94
CA PHE A 139 -5.67 1.81 -7.42
C PHE A 139 -4.43 2.62 -7.01
N VAL A 140 -3.52 1.99 -6.26
CA VAL A 140 -2.28 2.61 -5.79
C VAL A 140 -1.35 2.98 -6.95
N SER A 141 -1.15 2.09 -7.92
CA SER A 141 -0.24 2.32 -9.05
C SER A 141 -0.77 3.36 -10.05
N THR A 142 -2.09 3.49 -10.19
CA THR A 142 -2.70 4.41 -11.18
C THR A 142 -2.99 5.81 -10.63
N LEU A 143 -3.32 5.93 -9.33
CA LEU A 143 -3.83 7.19 -8.77
C LEU A 143 -2.86 7.90 -7.83
N LEU A 144 -1.85 7.21 -7.30
CA LEU A 144 -0.87 7.79 -6.39
C LEU A 144 0.50 7.90 -7.07
N PRO A 145 1.13 9.09 -7.07
CA PRO A 145 2.46 9.29 -7.64
C PRO A 145 3.54 8.69 -6.72
N LEU A 146 3.70 7.37 -6.74
CA LEU A 146 4.72 6.65 -5.98
C LEU A 146 5.98 6.45 -6.81
N ARG A 147 7.14 6.69 -6.19
CA ARG A 147 8.45 6.34 -6.76
C ARG A 147 8.61 4.82 -6.78
N LEU A 148 9.43 4.32 -7.71
CA LEU A 148 9.70 2.88 -7.82
C LEU A 148 10.20 2.26 -6.51
N SER A 149 11.01 2.98 -5.73
CA SER A 149 11.48 2.51 -4.43
C SER A 149 10.36 2.34 -3.41
N SER A 150 9.43 3.30 -3.35
CA SER A 150 8.29 3.28 -2.43
C SER A 150 7.21 2.31 -2.90
N LEU A 151 7.04 2.15 -4.22
CA LEU A 151 6.23 1.10 -4.82
C LEU A 151 6.79 -0.29 -4.47
N ALA A 152 8.09 -0.51 -4.65
CA ALA A 152 8.72 -1.78 -4.31
C ALA A 152 8.61 -2.10 -2.80
N ALA A 153 8.76 -1.09 -1.94
CA ALA A 153 8.54 -1.23 -0.50
C ALA A 153 7.09 -1.59 -0.18
N PHE A 154 6.13 -0.92 -0.82
CA PHE A 154 4.71 -1.27 -0.73
C PHE A 154 4.48 -2.73 -1.12
N CYS A 155 4.86 -3.12 -2.35
CA CYS A 155 4.66 -4.47 -2.86
C CYS A 155 5.27 -5.54 -1.94
N GLY A 156 6.52 -5.32 -1.50
CA GLY A 156 7.22 -6.26 -0.62
C GLY A 156 6.54 -6.40 0.74
N LEU A 157 6.11 -5.30 1.36
CA LEU A 157 5.47 -5.31 2.68
C LEU A 157 4.06 -5.90 2.63
N THR A 158 3.25 -5.52 1.63
CA THR A 158 1.90 -6.07 1.47
C THR A 158 1.93 -7.53 1.09
N TRP A 159 2.85 -7.96 0.24
CA TRP A 159 3.05 -9.37 -0.09
C TRP A 159 3.51 -10.18 1.14
N LEU A 160 4.49 -9.69 1.91
CA LEU A 160 4.95 -10.38 3.11
C LEU A 160 3.80 -10.53 4.11
N CYS A 161 3.03 -9.46 4.35
CA CYS A 161 1.88 -9.50 5.25
C CYS A 161 0.82 -10.49 4.76
N PHE A 162 0.54 -10.50 3.45
CA PHE A 162 -0.35 -11.45 2.82
C PHE A 162 0.12 -12.90 3.01
N ALA A 163 1.37 -13.20 2.69
CA ALA A 163 1.95 -14.54 2.81
C ALA A 163 1.96 -15.05 4.26
N VAL A 164 2.28 -14.17 5.23
CA VAL A 164 2.22 -14.50 6.66
C VAL A 164 0.78 -14.81 7.06
N CYS A 165 -0.18 -13.96 6.69
CA CYS A 165 -1.59 -14.21 7.02
C CYS A 165 -2.12 -15.49 6.35
N GLU A 166 -1.78 -15.71 5.08
CA GLU A 166 -2.17 -16.90 4.33
C GLU A 166 -1.61 -18.19 4.94
N SER A 167 -0.45 -18.14 5.59
CA SER A 167 0.14 -19.30 6.27
C SER A 167 -0.73 -19.82 7.44
N PHE A 168 -1.50 -18.93 8.07
CA PHE A 168 -2.45 -19.27 9.14
C PHE A 168 -3.84 -19.61 8.62
N ALA A 169 -4.14 -19.37 7.34
CA ALA A 169 -5.42 -19.68 6.74
C ALA A 169 -5.53 -21.16 6.37
N VAL A 170 -6.70 -21.74 6.63
CA VAL A 170 -7.08 -23.08 6.17
C VAL A 170 -7.80 -22.92 4.83
N HIS A 171 -7.20 -23.39 3.74
CA HIS A 171 -7.80 -23.32 2.41
C HIS A 171 -8.74 -24.51 2.21
N GLU A 172 -9.97 -24.25 1.73
CA GLU A 172 -10.91 -25.33 1.39
C GLU A 172 -10.47 -26.10 0.13
N ARG A 173 -9.66 -25.46 -0.75
CA ARG A 173 -9.17 -26.04 -2.00
C ARG A 173 -7.65 -26.07 -2.07
N ALA A 174 -7.11 -27.26 -2.34
CA ALA A 174 -5.69 -27.44 -2.62
C ALA A 174 -5.27 -26.62 -3.86
N GLY A 175 -4.23 -25.80 -3.73
CA GLY A 175 -3.67 -24.99 -4.84
C GLY A 175 -4.06 -23.50 -4.84
N MET A 176 -5.06 -23.07 -4.06
CA MET A 176 -5.47 -21.66 -4.00
C MET A 176 -4.35 -20.73 -3.53
N ARG A 177 -3.47 -21.21 -2.64
CA ARG A 177 -2.25 -20.48 -2.24
C ARG A 177 -1.35 -20.11 -3.41
N PHE A 178 -1.16 -21.04 -4.35
CA PHE A 178 -0.32 -20.80 -5.51
C PHE A 178 -0.97 -19.80 -6.46
N VAL A 179 -2.28 -19.96 -6.73
CA VAL A 179 -3.05 -19.05 -7.60
C VAL A 179 -3.03 -17.63 -7.04
N ASN A 180 -3.32 -17.44 -5.75
CA ASN A 180 -3.30 -16.12 -5.12
C ASN A 180 -1.94 -15.43 -5.22
N ASN A 181 -0.87 -16.12 -4.84
CA ASN A 181 0.47 -15.54 -4.88
C ASN A 181 0.93 -15.25 -6.32
N PHE A 182 0.54 -16.10 -7.28
CA PHE A 182 0.84 -15.89 -8.68
C PHE A 182 0.09 -14.66 -9.23
N GLU A 183 -1.21 -14.54 -8.98
CA GLU A 183 -2.02 -13.40 -9.43
C GLU A 183 -1.57 -12.08 -8.81
N ILE A 184 -1.30 -12.08 -7.50
CA ILE A 184 -0.75 -10.90 -6.80
C ILE A 184 0.64 -10.54 -7.34
N GLY A 185 1.49 -11.54 -7.59
CA GLY A 185 2.81 -11.34 -8.18
C GLY A 185 2.75 -10.72 -9.57
N MET A 186 1.83 -11.20 -10.42
CA MET A 186 1.59 -10.63 -11.75
C MET A 186 1.06 -9.19 -11.67
N ALA A 187 0.20 -8.88 -10.71
CA ALA A 187 -0.30 -7.53 -10.51
C ALA A 187 0.78 -6.54 -10.05
N TYR A 188 1.81 -6.98 -9.33
CA TYR A 188 2.96 -6.12 -9.01
C TYR A 188 3.91 -5.90 -10.19
N ALA A 189 3.89 -6.77 -11.21
CA ALA A 189 4.72 -6.66 -12.40
C ALA A 189 4.11 -5.74 -13.48
N LEU A 190 2.86 -5.32 -13.31
CA LEU A 190 2.06 -4.48 -14.20
C LEU A 190 2.22 -2.99 -13.88
#